data_AF-A0AAV3HFF4-F1
#
_entry.id   AF-A0AAV3HFF4-F1
#
_cell.length_a   1.000
_cell.length_b   1.000
_cell.length_c   1.000
_cell.angle_alpha   90.00
_cell.angle_beta   90.00
_cell.angle_gamma   90.00
#
_symmetry.space_group_name_H-M   'P 1'
#
loop_
_entity.id
_entity.type
_entity.pdbx_description
1 polymer ?
#
loop_
_entity_poly.entity_id
_entity_poly.type
_entity_poly.pdbx_seq_one_letter_code
_entity_poly.pdbx_strand_id
1 'polypeptide(L)' 'MLQADAYAGFNELYRNGGITEAACWAHARRKIHDVHVRIPSALTEEALEQIGQLYAIEADIRGMPAEQRLAERQRKTKP' A
#
# COMPACT_ATOMS: atom_id res chain seq x y z
N MET A 1 -1.78 -15.02 3.21
CA MET A 1 -1.48 -13.77 2.50
C MET A 1 0.00 -13.48 2.64
N LEU A 2 0.67 -13.03 1.57
CA LEU A 2 2.05 -12.58 1.60
C LEU A 2 2.12 -11.16 1.05
N GLN A 3 2.68 -10.23 1.83
CA GLN A 3 2.94 -8.88 1.37
C GLN A 3 4.33 -8.79 0.74
N ALA A 4 4.43 -8.41 -0.52
CA ALA A 4 5.70 -8.35 -1.25
C ALA A 4 5.81 -7.13 -2.17
N ASP A 5 7.01 -6.87 -2.68
CA ASP A 5 7.36 -5.78 -3.59
C ASP A 5 7.16 -6.10 -5.08
N ALA A 6 6.42 -7.18 -5.37
CA ALA A 6 6.28 -7.81 -6.68
C ALA A 6 7.59 -8.41 -7.23
N TYR A 7 8.53 -8.83 -6.37
CA TYR A 7 9.66 -9.64 -6.80
C TYR A 7 9.17 -10.96 -7.44
N ALA A 8 9.56 -11.18 -8.70
CA ALA A 8 9.08 -12.31 -9.50
C ALA A 8 9.39 -13.69 -8.90
N GLY A 9 10.38 -13.79 -8.01
CA GLY A 9 10.70 -15.04 -7.31
C GLY A 9 9.57 -15.55 -6.41
N PHE A 10 8.58 -14.71 -6.05
CA PHE A 10 7.42 -15.13 -5.28
C PHE A 10 6.25 -15.64 -6.14
N ASN A 11 6.30 -15.49 -7.47
CA ASN A 11 5.17 -15.81 -8.35
C ASN A 11 4.69 -17.27 -8.22
N GLU A 12 5.63 -18.22 -8.04
CA GLU A 12 5.32 -19.64 -7.85
C GLU A 12 4.51 -19.89 -6.57
N LEU A 13 4.73 -19.09 -5.52
CA LEU A 13 4.03 -19.23 -4.24
C LEU A 13 2.54 -18.90 -4.35
N TYR A 14 2.14 -18.09 -5.33
CA TYR A 14 0.76 -17.68 -5.54
C TYR A 14 -0.03 -18.63 -6.45
N ARG A 15 0.67 -19.46 -7.24
CA ARG A 15 0.09 -20.24 -8.35
C ARG A 15 -1.05 -21.17 -7.94
N ASN A 16 -0.98 -21.78 -6.77
CA ASN A 16 -1.98 -22.74 -6.29
C ASN A 16 -3.11 -22.09 -5.47
N GLY A 17 -3.09 -20.76 -5.30
CA GLY A 17 -4.10 -20.02 -4.53
C GLY A 17 -4.02 -20.18 -3.01
N GLY A 18 -3.08 -20.97 -2.48
CA GLY A 18 -2.89 -21.13 -1.03
C GLY A 18 -2.34 -19.87 -0.35
N ILE A 19 -1.72 -18.98 -1.12
CA ILE A 19 -1.21 -17.68 -0.66
C ILE A 19 -1.85 -16.58 -1.50
N THR A 20 -2.64 -15.73 -0.84
CA THR A 20 -3.12 -14.46 -1.42
C THR A 20 -1.96 -13.47 -1.51
N GLU A 21 -1.71 -12.95 -2.70
CA GLU A 21 -0.76 -11.85 -2.91
C GLU A 21 -1.31 -10.53 -2.35
N ALA A 22 -0.44 -9.75 -1.71
CA ALA A 22 -0.71 -8.37 -1.31
C ALA A 22 0.47 -7.47 -1.71
N ALA A 23 0.20 -6.42 -2.51
CA ALA A 23 1.24 -5.49 -2.90
C ALA A 23 1.71 -4.62 -1.72
N CYS A 24 3.01 -4.35 -1.63
CA CYS A 24 3.59 -3.55 -0.55
C CYS A 24 3.52 -2.04 -0.84
N TRP A 25 2.71 -1.32 -0.05
CA TRP A 25 2.61 0.15 -0.15
C TRP A 25 3.94 0.90 0.02
N ALA A 26 4.84 0.42 0.87
CA ALA A 26 6.14 1.06 1.07
C ALA A 26 7.01 1.01 -0.20
N HIS A 27 6.98 -0.12 -0.92
CA HIS A 27 7.69 -0.28 -2.19
C HIS A 27 7.01 0.49 -3.33
N ALA A 28 5.69 0.49 -3.40
CA ALA A 28 4.94 1.30 -4.37
C ALA A 28 5.28 2.79 -4.21
N ARG A 29 5.20 3.32 -2.98
CA ARG A 29 5.55 4.72 -2.67
C ARG A 29 6.98 5.05 -3.06
N ARG A 30 7.95 4.18 -2.75
CA ARG A 30 9.37 4.40 -3.10
C ARG A 30 9.54 4.53 -4.62
N LYS A 31 8.95 3.62 -5.41
CA LYS A 31 9.04 3.68 -6.87
C LYS A 31 8.42 4.95 -7.44
N ILE A 32 7.27 5.37 -6.92
CA ILE A 32 6.62 6.63 -7.33
C ILE A 32 7.51 7.83 -6.98
N HIS A 33 8.05 7.86 -5.76
CA HIS A 33 8.97 8.90 -5.32
C HIS A 33 10.23 8.96 -6.19
N ASP A 34 10.82 7.82 -6.56
CA ASP A 34 12.00 7.77 -7.43
C ASP A 34 11.72 8.33 -8.83
N VAL A 35 10.49 8.22 -9.33
CA VAL A 35 10.05 8.89 -10.56
C VAL A 35 9.85 10.38 -10.30
N HIS A 36 9.14 10.74 -9.22
CA HIS A 36 8.87 12.14 -8.85
C HIS A 36 10.14 12.98 -8.73
N VAL A 37 11.18 12.46 -8.07
CA VAL A 37 12.47 13.14 -7.90
C VAL A 37 13.18 13.38 -9.24
N ARG A 38 13.00 12.49 -10.22
CA ARG A 38 13.64 12.60 -11.55
C ARG A 38 12.83 13.47 -12.51
N ILE A 39 11.52 13.25 -12.54
CA ILE A 39 10.56 13.87 -13.47
C ILE A 39 9.26 14.10 -12.70
N PRO A 40 9.15 15.22 -11.95
CA PRO A 40 7.94 15.52 -11.21
C PRO A 40 6.79 15.79 -12.18
N SER A 41 5.61 15.32 -11.79
CA SER A 41 4.36 15.54 -12.52
C SER A 41 3.18 15.58 -11.56
N ALA A 42 2.07 16.20 -11.98
CA ALA A 42 0.81 16.20 -11.23
C ALA A 42 0.39 14.78 -10.83
N LEU A 43 0.57 13.79 -11.71
CA LEU A 43 0.27 12.39 -11.41
C LEU A 43 1.12 11.83 -10.28
N THR A 44 2.43 12.08 -10.27
CA THR A 44 3.29 11.59 -9.18
C THR A 44 3.01 12.29 -7.86
N GLU A 45 2.65 13.57 -7.91
CA GLU A 45 2.29 14.35 -6.72
C GLU A 45 0.98 13.83 -6.11
N GLU A 46 -0.07 13.70 -6.93
CA GLU A 46 -1.36 13.13 -6.52
C GLU A 46 -1.19 11.72 -5.94
N ALA A 47 -0.40 10.86 -6.60
CA ALA A 47 -0.17 9.50 -6.12
C ALA A 47 0.54 9.48 -4.76
N LEU A 48 1.53 10.35 -4.54
CA LEU A 48 2.21 10.46 -3.25
C LEU A 48 1.28 11.03 -2.16
N GLU A 49 0.42 11.99 -2.50
CA GLU A 49 -0.57 12.55 -1.60
C GLU A 49 -1.59 11.50 -1.15
N GLN A 50 -2.18 10.76 -2.08
CA GLN A 50 -3.14 9.69 -1.80
C GLN A 50 -2.52 8.60 -0.92
N ILE A 51 -1.28 8.18 -1.19
CA ILE A 51 -0.56 7.23 -0.32
C ILE A 51 -0.32 7.84 1.06
N GLY A 52 -0.01 9.13 1.13
CA GLY A 52 0.13 9.87 2.39
C GLY A 52 -1.14 9.85 3.24
N GLN A 53 -2.31 10.04 2.62
CA GLN A 53 -3.61 9.97 3.29
C GLN A 53 -3.87 8.59 3.89
N LEU A 54 -3.52 7.50 3.18
CA LEU A 54 -3.61 6.14 3.72
C LEU A 54 -2.71 5.98 4.96
N TYR A 55 -1.50 6.53 4.93
CA TYR A 55 -0.57 6.42 6.05
C TYR A 55 -1.00 7.25 7.25
N ALA A 56 -1.66 8.38 7.03
CA ALA A 56 -2.28 9.17 8.09
C ALA A 56 -3.37 8.36 8.80
N ILE A 57 -4.26 7.69 8.05
CA ILE A 57 -5.28 6.79 8.62
C ILE A 57 -4.62 5.67 9.44
N GLU A 58 -3.57 5.04 8.93
CA GLU A 58 -2.85 3.98 9.65
C GLU A 58 -2.15 4.48 10.93
N ALA A 59 -1.72 5.74 10.95
CA ALA A 59 -1.16 6.36 12.15
C ALA A 59 -2.25 6.58 13.21
N ASP A 60 -3.42 7.07 12.83
CA ASP A 60 -4.54 7.32 13.74
C ASP A 60 -5.07 6.05 14.41
N ILE A 61 -5.11 4.93 13.68
CA ILE A 61 -5.67 3.66 14.16
C ILE A 61 -4.62 2.74 14.80
N ARG A 62 -3.36 3.20 14.90
CA ARG A 62 -2.27 2.41 15.48
C ARG A 62 -2.56 2.11 16.95
N GLY A 63 -2.37 0.85 17.35
CA GLY A 63 -2.62 0.39 18.72
C GLY A 63 -4.07 -0.01 19.01
N MET A 64 -5.02 0.29 18.12
CA MET A 64 -6.39 -0.22 18.26
C MET A 64 -6.47 -1.73 18.01
N PRO A 65 -7.48 -2.45 18.57
CA PRO A 65 -7.78 -3.84 18.22
C PRO A 65 -7.93 -4.06 16.72
N ALA A 66 -7.59 -5.27 16.25
CA ALA A 66 -7.57 -5.59 14.81
C ALA A 66 -8.91 -5.33 14.10
N GLU A 67 -10.02 -5.66 14.76
CA GLU A 67 -11.38 -5.44 14.25
C GLU A 67 -11.69 -3.95 14.05
N GLN A 68 -11.32 -3.11 15.03
CA GLN A 68 -11.50 -1.65 14.93
C GLN A 68 -10.65 -1.06 13.81
N ARG A 69 -9.39 -1.50 13.67
CA ARG A 69 -8.55 -1.08 12.54
C ARG A 69 -9.17 -1.44 11.20
N LEU A 70 -9.73 -2.64 11.08
CA LEU A 70 -10.40 -3.08 9.85
C LEU A 70 -11.62 -2.21 9.54
N ALA A 71 -12.48 -1.96 10.53
CA ALA A 71 -13.66 -1.12 10.36
C ALA A 71 -13.30 0.31 9.94
N GLU A 72 -12.28 0.91 10.58
CA GLU A 72 -11.83 2.26 10.25
C GLU A 72 -11.21 2.34 8.85
N ARG A 73 -10.41 1.35 8.43
CA ARG A 73 -9.91 1.26 7.05
C ARG A 73 -11.08 1.25 6.05
N GLN A 74 -12.04 0.35 6.22
CA GLN A 74 -13.20 0.24 5.33
C GLN A 74 -14.03 1.52 5.26
N ARG A 75 -14.05 2.30 6.35
CA ARG A 75 -14.79 3.57 6.42
C ARG A 75 -14.04 4.73 5.79
N LYS A 76 -12.72 4.80 5.96
CA LYS A 76 -11.91 5.99 5.63
C LYS A 76 -11.11 5.90 4.32
N THR A 77 -10.92 4.71 3.74
CA THR A 77 -10.05 4.53 2.56
C THR A 77 -10.81 4.36 1.24
N LYS A 78 -12.10 4.70 1.18
CA LYS A 78 -12.91 4.63 -0.05
C LYS A 78 -12.78 5.96 -0.82
N PRO A 79 -12.71 5.94 -2.17
CA PRO A 79 -12.84 7.13 -3.01
C PRO A 79 -14.17 7.84 -2.81
#